data_AF-A0A3R8K9V1-F1
#
_entry.id   AF-A0A3R8K9V1-F1
#
_cell.length_a   1.000
_cell.length_b   1.000
_cell.length_c   1.000
_cell.angle_alpha   90.00
_cell.angle_beta   90.00
_cell.angle_gamma   90.00
#
_symmetry.space_group_name_H-M   'P 1'
#
loop_
_entity.id
_entity.type
_entity.pdbx_description
1 polymer ?
#
loop_
_entity_poly.entity_id
_entity_poly.type
_entity_poly.pdbx_seq_one_letter_code
_entity_poly.pdbx_strand_id
1 'polypeptide(L)' 'MDLNVATAIYCLLVAMVFLGLWIYYDRRDHARFEAERRQVSFHCVKCGHLYAIQGENEQGRCPHCGHENQRLRF' A
#
# COMPACT_ATOMS: atom_id res chain seq x y z
N MET A 1 32.20 32.71 11.51
CA MET A 1 31.33 32.11 10.48
C MET A 1 30.37 33.18 10.01
N ASP A 2 30.29 33.45 8.71
CA ASP A 2 29.37 34.44 8.16
C ASP A 2 27.91 34.10 8.50
N LEU A 3 27.11 35.11 8.82
CA LEU A 3 25.68 34.97 9.10
C LEU A 3 24.96 34.25 7.95
N ASN A 4 25.37 34.51 6.72
CA ASN A 4 24.84 33.83 5.52
C ASN A 4 25.15 32.34 5.51
N VAL A 5 26.36 31.95 5.91
CA VAL A 5 26.77 30.54 5.98
C VAL A 5 26.01 29.83 7.10
N ALA A 6 25.87 30.46 8.27
CA ALA A 6 25.08 29.92 9.36
C ALA A 6 23.60 29.74 8.98
N THR A 7 23.03 30.71 8.27
CA THR A 7 21.64 30.66 7.78
C THR A 7 21.45 29.54 6.76
N ALA A 8 22.38 29.39 5.81
CA ALA A 8 22.33 28.32 4.83
C ALA A 8 22.39 26.93 5.49
N ILE A 9 23.28 26.74 6.47
CA ILE A 9 23.37 25.49 7.23
C ILE A 9 22.06 25.20 7.96
N TYR A 10 21.48 26.20 8.62
CA TYR A 10 20.21 26.03 9.33
C TYR A 10 19.08 25.61 8.38
N CYS A 11 18.93 26.29 7.24
CA CYS A 11 17.92 25.95 6.24
C CYS A 11 18.10 24.51 5.71
N LEU A 12 19.33 24.09 5.46
CA LEU A 12 19.62 22.72 5.01
C LEU A 12 19.29 21.67 6.08
N LEU A 13 19.60 21.95 7.35
CA LEU A 13 19.25 21.06 8.45
C LEU A 13 17.73 20.92 8.59
N VAL A 14 17.00 22.03 8.54
CA VAL A 14 15.54 22.03 8.58
C VAL A 14 14.98 21.23 7.40
N ALA A 15 15.45 21.49 6.18
CA ALA A 15 15.03 20.75 4.99
C ALA A 15 15.30 19.24 5.10
N MET A 16 16.48 18.84 5.61
CA MET A 16 16.80 17.44 5.87
C MET A 16 15.87 16.79 6.88
N VAL A 17 15.52 17.49 7.96
CA VAL A 17 14.58 16.97 8.97
C VAL A 17 13.21 16.77 8.36
N PHE A 18 12.68 17.76 7.63
CA PHE A 18 11.38 17.65 6.98
C PHE A 18 11.34 16.55 5.92
N LEU A 19 12.35 16.47 5.05
CA LEU A 19 12.45 15.43 4.02
C LEU A 19 12.62 14.04 4.64
N GLY A 20 13.47 13.90 5.66
CA GLY A 20 13.67 12.64 6.36
C GLY A 20 12.40 12.16 7.05
N LEU A 21 11.68 13.07 7.72
CA LEU A 21 10.42 12.76 8.38
C LEU A 21 9.34 12.38 7.36
N TRP A 22 9.24 13.12 6.26
CA TRP A 22 8.32 12.80 5.17
C TRP A 22 8.63 11.42 4.59
N ILE A 23 9.86 11.13 4.18
CA ILE A 23 10.25 9.82 3.64
C ILE A 23 9.98 8.70 4.65
N TYR A 24 10.26 8.93 5.94
CA TYR A 24 9.96 7.95 6.99
C TYR A 24 8.46 7.63 7.06
N TYR A 25 7.61 8.66 7.08
CA TYR A 25 6.17 8.46 7.15
C TYR A 25 5.61 7.89 5.86
N ASP A 26 6.02 8.40 4.71
CA ASP A 26 5.63 7.93 3.39
C ASP A 26 5.92 6.42 3.24
N ARG A 27 7.15 5.99 3.54
CA ARG A 27 7.52 4.56 3.51
C ARG A 27 6.73 3.73 4.52
N ARG A 28 6.52 4.25 5.73
CA ARG A 28 5.77 3.55 6.79
C ARG A 28 4.31 3.36 6.40
N ASP A 29 3.71 4.36 5.78
CA ASP A 29 2.30 4.35 5.39
C ASP A 29 2.10 3.51 4.13
N HIS A 30 3.02 3.57 3.17
CA HIS A 30 3.03 2.71 1.99
C HIS A 30 2.99 1.22 2.34
N ALA A 31 3.72 0.79 3.37
CA ALA A 31 3.71 -0.60 3.81
C ALA A 31 2.33 -1.07 4.31
N ARG A 32 1.51 -0.17 4.87
CA ARG A 32 0.14 -0.50 5.28
C ARG A 32 -0.83 -0.43 4.11
N PHE A 33 -0.72 0.61 3.28
CA PHE A 33 -1.59 0.77 2.12
C PHE A 33 -1.39 -0.31 1.06
N GLU A 34 -0.17 -0.79 0.80
CA GLU A 34 0.05 -1.91 -0.15
C GLU A 34 -0.51 -3.24 0.37
N ALA A 35 -0.40 -3.49 1.68
CA ALA A 35 -1.04 -4.66 2.31
C ALA A 35 -2.56 -4.59 2.17
N GLU A 36 -3.14 -3.39 2.27
CA GLU A 36 -4.56 -3.16 2.14
C GLU A 36 -5.02 -2.99 0.69
N ARG A 37 -4.14 -2.80 -0.30
CA ARG A 37 -4.48 -2.75 -1.74
C ARG A 37 -4.30 -4.08 -2.47
N ARG A 38 -3.60 -5.06 -1.88
CA ARG A 38 -3.52 -6.45 -2.37
C ARG A 38 -4.74 -7.29 -1.96
N GLN A 39 -5.91 -6.66 -1.84
CA GLN A 39 -7.18 -7.38 -1.80
C GLN A 39 -7.64 -7.57 -3.24
N VAL A 40 -7.42 -8.77 -3.75
CA VAL A 40 -8.01 -9.16 -5.02
C VAL A 40 -9.47 -9.47 -4.72
N SER A 41 -10.38 -8.62 -5.22
CA SER A 41 -11.81 -8.86 -5.14
C SER A 41 -12.20 -9.94 -6.16
N PHE A 42 -12.74 -11.05 -5.67
CA PHE A 42 -13.27 -12.14 -6.49
C PHE A 42 -14.80 -12.07 -6.53
N HIS A 43 -15.34 -12.32 -7.72
CA HIS A 43 -16.77 -12.54 -7.92
C HIS A 43 -17.00 -14.01 -8.22
N CYS A 44 -17.86 -14.68 -7.45
CA CYS A 44 -18.17 -16.08 -7.71
C CYS A 44 -19.16 -16.24 -8.87
N VAL A 45 -18.78 -16.99 -9.91
CA VAL A 45 -19.65 -17.26 -11.07
C VAL A 45 -20.86 -18.13 -10.69
N LYS A 46 -20.73 -18.98 -9.66
CA LYS A 46 -21.77 -19.94 -9.26
C LYS A 46 -22.84 -19.35 -8.34
N CYS A 47 -22.46 -18.47 -7.42
CA CYS A 47 -23.37 -17.91 -6.41
C CYS A 47 -23.51 -16.39 -6.46
N GLY A 48 -22.75 -15.69 -7.31
CA GLY A 48 -22.77 -14.22 -7.39
C GLY A 48 -22.17 -13.50 -6.18
N HIS A 49 -21.62 -14.23 -5.21
CA HIS A 49 -21.06 -13.63 -4.01
C HIS A 49 -19.75 -12.91 -4.31
N LEU A 50 -19.67 -11.64 -3.89
CA LEU A 50 -18.47 -10.81 -3.99
C LEU A 50 -17.68 -10.94 -2.68
N TYR A 51 -16.40 -11.32 -2.76
CA TYR A 51 -15.54 -11.49 -1.60
C TYR A 51 -14.12 -11.05 -1.93
N ALA A 52 -13.42 -10.48 -0.96
CA ALA A 52 -12.01 -10.12 -1.09
C ALA A 52 -11.17 -11.13 -0.33
N ILE A 53 -10.09 -11.61 -0.97
CA ILE A 53 -9.09 -12.43 -0.30
C ILE A 53 -7.80 -11.62 -0.24
N GLN A 54 -7.16 -11.59 0.92
CA GLN A 54 -5.84 -11.00 1.08
C GLN A 54 -4.79 -11.91 0.45
N GLY A 55 -3.97 -11.34 -0.44
CA GLY A 55 -2.83 -12.03 -1.04
C GLY A 55 -2.86 -12.09 -2.56
N GLU A 56 -1.77 -12.59 -3.13
CA GLU A 56 -1.59 -12.76 -4.57
C GLU A 56 -2.09 -14.14 -5.04
N ASN A 57 -3.19 -14.62 -4.46
CA ASN A 57 -3.70 -15.94 -4.78
C ASN A 57 -4.36 -15.91 -6.17
N GLU A 58 -3.87 -16.75 -7.09
CA GLU A 58 -4.42 -16.88 -8.45
C GLU A 58 -5.79 -17.59 -8.46
N GLN A 59 -6.18 -18.20 -7.33
CA GLN A 59 -7.41 -18.97 -7.17
C GLN A 59 -8.01 -18.66 -5.80
N GLY A 60 -9.31 -18.37 -5.78
CA GLY A 60 -10.05 -18.02 -4.57
C GLY A 60 -11.22 -18.97 -4.36
N ARG A 61 -11.24 -19.70 -3.25
CA ARG A 61 -12.39 -20.54 -2.89
C ARG A 61 -13.48 -19.69 -2.26
N CYS A 62 -14.69 -19.73 -2.83
CA CYS A 62 -15.82 -18.96 -2.32
C CYS A 62 -16.23 -19.49 -0.93
N PRO A 63 -16.33 -18.63 0.11
CA PRO A 63 -16.72 -19.07 1.46
C PRO A 63 -18.18 -19.53 1.53
N HIS A 64 -19.04 -19.14 0.58
CA HIS A 64 -20.46 -19.45 0.59
C HIS A 64 -20.81 -20.77 -0.12
N CYS A 65 -20.19 -21.05 -1.26
CA CYS A 65 -20.52 -22.24 -2.07
C CYS A 65 -19.37 -23.22 -2.25
N GLY A 66 -18.18 -22.90 -1.72
CA GLY A 66 -16.98 -23.75 -1.81
C GLY A 66 -16.39 -23.88 -3.21
N HIS A 67 -16.90 -23.15 -4.20
CA HIS A 67 -16.44 -23.17 -5.58
C HIS A 67 -15.11 -22.41 -5.73
N GLU A 68 -14.16 -23.00 -6.46
CA GLU A 68 -12.89 -22.35 -6.80
C GLU A 68 -13.09 -21.43 -8.00
N ASN A 69 -12.99 -20.12 -7.77
CA ASN A 69 -13.01 -19.14 -8.85
C ASN A 69 -11.57 -18.82 -9.23
N GLN A 70 -11.27 -18.90 -10.53
CA GLN A 70 -10.01 -18.43 -11.08
C GLN A 70 -10.01 -16.90 -11.12
N ARG A 71 -8.83 -16.30 -10.92
CA ARG A 71 -8.66 -14.85 -11.02
C ARG A 71 -9.00 -14.38 -12.43
N LEU A 72 -9.94 -13.43 -12.54
CA LEU A 72 -10.26 -12.75 -13.78
C LEU A 72 -9.01 -11.96 -14.24
N ARG A 73 -8.35 -12.42 -15.31
CA ARG A 73 -7.38 -11.64 -16.07
C ARG A 73 -8.16 -10.88 -17.15
N PHE A 74 -8.17 -9.55 -17.05
CA PHE A 74 -8.61 -8.68 -18.15
C PHE A 74 -7.47 -8.49 -19.14
#